data_AF-D8K6L6-F1
#
_entry.id   AF-D8K6L6-F1
#
_cell.length_a   1.000
_cell.length_b   1.000
_cell.length_c   1.000
_cell.angle_alpha   90.00
_cell.angle_beta   90.00
_cell.angle_gamma   90.00
#
_symmetry.space_group_name_H-M   'P 1'
#
loop_
_entity.id
_entity.type
_entity.pdbx_description
1 polymer ?
#
loop_
_entity_poly.entity_id
_entity_poly.type
_entity_poly.pdbx_seq_one_letter_code
_entity_poly.pdbx_strand_id
1 'polypeptide(L)'
;MISQNFPNLKMYYVQKKLFFTLAKIAIIFIYGLFILSFMGCSATRSITETERTFLEQVLITQSVKSSLNHAKIPLPDGASVQVRTSGLTEDQYFAIKVFEAWLGQQGYKVIEDNADYVIRVVWHGIGTGHNEFFFGFPPINSTLIPFSTPELSFYKAVEQDARTRLSISIIKKEDGQFVSATPAYEGKAYYAVKTFLFGFTFESTNLAPPPPE
;
A
#
# COMPACT_ATOMS: atom_id res chain seq x y z
N MET A 1 -3.40 -47.07 74.81
CA MET A 1 -3.16 -45.67 74.37
C MET A 1 -1.72 -45.56 73.89
N ILE A 2 -1.47 -45.58 72.58
CA ILE A 2 -0.19 -45.16 72.00
C ILE A 2 -0.51 -44.26 70.82
N SER A 3 -0.31 -42.96 71.04
CA SER A 3 -0.37 -41.92 70.01
C SER A 3 0.92 -41.97 69.22
N GLN A 4 0.88 -42.46 67.97
CA GLN A 4 1.99 -42.34 67.04
C GLN A 4 1.78 -41.11 66.15
N ASN A 5 2.54 -40.07 66.47
CA ASN A 5 2.67 -38.83 65.71
C ASN A 5 3.54 -39.14 64.47
N PHE A 6 3.00 -39.04 63.26
CA PHE A 6 3.73 -39.25 62.00
C PHE A 6 4.06 -37.90 61.31
N PRO A 7 5.21 -37.25 61.61
CA PRO A 7 5.58 -35.96 61.05
C PRO A 7 6.06 -36.02 59.58
N ASN A 8 6.49 -37.19 59.09
CA ASN A 8 7.16 -37.31 57.79
C ASN A 8 6.22 -37.30 56.57
N LEU A 9 4.95 -37.73 56.70
CA LEU A 9 4.01 -37.72 55.58
C LEU A 9 3.54 -36.31 55.19
N LYS A 10 3.35 -35.42 56.17
CA LYS A 10 2.93 -34.03 55.92
C LYS A 10 4.01 -33.24 55.17
N MET A 11 5.29 -33.43 55.52
CA MET A 11 6.42 -32.80 54.85
C MET A 11 6.55 -33.23 53.39
N TYR A 12 6.42 -34.53 53.10
CA TYR A 12 6.45 -35.04 51.73
C TYR A 12 5.28 -34.52 50.87
N TYR A 13 4.09 -34.42 51.44
CA TYR A 13 2.90 -33.91 50.74
C TYR A 13 3.00 -32.41 50.43
N VAL A 14 3.56 -31.62 51.36
CA VAL A 14 3.80 -30.18 51.18
C VAL A 14 4.87 -29.92 50.11
N GLN A 15 5.98 -30.67 50.11
CA GLN A 15 6.99 -30.56 49.05
C GLN A 15 6.44 -30.92 47.66
N LYS A 16 5.64 -31.98 47.56
CA LYS A 16 5.03 -32.40 46.29
C LYS A 16 4.04 -31.34 45.78
N LYS A 17 3.22 -30.76 46.67
CA LYS A 17 2.28 -29.68 46.32
C LYS A 17 3.01 -28.40 45.90
N LEU A 18 4.12 -28.06 46.54
CA LEU A 18 4.97 -26.92 46.16
C LEU A 18 5.59 -27.13 44.78
N PHE A 19 6.13 -28.33 44.50
CA PHE A 19 6.70 -28.69 43.20
C PHE A 19 5.67 -28.61 42.05
N PHE A 20 4.46 -29.16 42.26
CA PHE A 20 3.38 -29.06 41.26
C PHE A 20 2.91 -27.61 41.03
N THR A 21 2.96 -26.75 42.05
CA THR A 21 2.58 -25.33 41.91
C THR A 21 3.62 -24.56 41.11
N LEU A 22 4.91 -24.80 41.38
CA LEU A 22 6.02 -24.22 40.62
C LEU A 22 6.04 -24.69 39.16
N ALA A 23 5.77 -25.97 38.91
CA ALA A 23 5.67 -26.52 37.56
C ALA A 23 4.53 -25.87 36.74
N LYS A 24 3.37 -25.62 37.37
CA LYS A 24 2.25 -24.92 36.72
C LYS A 24 2.60 -23.47 36.36
N ILE A 25 3.29 -22.76 37.25
CA ILE A 25 3.73 -21.38 37.00
C ILE A 25 4.74 -21.34 35.83
N ALA A 26 5.69 -22.28 35.79
CA ALA A 26 6.65 -22.38 34.69
C ALA A 26 5.97 -22.66 33.34
N ILE A 27 4.96 -23.55 33.31
CA ILE A 27 4.19 -23.83 32.09
C ILE A 27 3.43 -22.58 31.62
N ILE A 28 2.78 -21.84 32.54
CA ILE A 28 2.09 -20.59 32.20
C ILE A 28 3.07 -19.55 31.64
N PHE A 29 4.28 -19.45 32.19
CA PHE A 29 5.30 -18.53 31.72
C PHE A 29 5.80 -18.88 30.31
N ILE A 30 5.98 -20.17 30.02
CA ILE A 30 6.38 -20.66 28.69
C ILE A 30 5.29 -20.37 27.65
N TYR A 31 4.01 -20.63 27.98
CA TYR A 31 2.90 -20.28 27.09
C TYR A 31 2.76 -18.77 26.91
N GLY A 32 2.98 -17.96 27.96
CA GLY A 32 2.98 -16.50 27.87
C GLY A 32 4.08 -15.95 26.96
N LEU A 33 5.29 -16.51 27.05
CA LEU A 33 6.43 -16.13 26.19
C LEU A 33 6.20 -16.55 24.73
N PHE A 34 5.57 -17.71 24.50
CA PHE A 34 5.21 -18.19 23.17
C PHE A 34 4.19 -17.27 22.49
N ILE A 35 3.20 -16.77 23.24
CA ILE A 35 2.19 -15.82 22.73
C ILE A 35 2.81 -14.45 22.39
N LEU A 36 3.76 -13.95 23.19
CA LEU A 36 4.45 -12.67 22.90
C LEU A 36 5.24 -12.69 21.58
N SER A 37 5.69 -13.86 21.14
CA SER A 37 6.49 -14.01 19.91
C SER A 37 5.69 -13.78 18.63
N PHE A 38 4.36 -13.74 18.69
CA PHE A 38 3.49 -13.46 17.53
C PHE A 38 3.12 -11.97 17.35
N MET A 39 3.58 -11.06 18.22
CA MET A 39 3.25 -9.63 18.14
C MET A 39 4.35 -8.74 17.52
N GLY A 40 5.41 -9.32 16.95
CA GLY A 40 6.45 -8.55 16.26
C GLY A 40 6.09 -8.22 14.81
N CYS A 41 5.26 -7.21 14.58
CA CYS A 41 5.10 -6.62 13.24
C CYS A 41 6.12 -5.49 13.08
N SER A 42 7.22 -5.73 12.37
CA SER A 42 8.19 -4.69 12.02
C SER A 42 7.87 -4.19 10.60
N ALA A 43 7.28 -3.00 10.51
CA ALA A 43 7.11 -2.27 9.26
C ALA A 43 8.37 -1.42 9.05
N THR A 44 9.20 -1.78 8.08
CA THR A 44 10.36 -0.97 7.69
C THR A 44 9.90 0.08 6.67
N ARG A 45 10.44 1.30 6.73
CA ARG A 45 10.26 2.32 5.68
C ARG A 45 11.62 2.56 5.04
N SER A 46 11.72 2.36 3.72
CA SER A 46 12.86 2.82 2.93
C SER A 46 12.71 4.32 2.64
N ILE A 47 13.70 5.13 3.03
CA ILE A 47 13.75 6.57 2.73
C ILE A 47 14.38 6.72 1.34
N THR A 48 13.63 7.26 0.38
CA THR A 48 14.15 7.61 -0.96
C THR A 48 14.44 9.11 -0.98
N GLU A 49 15.48 9.55 -1.72
CA GLU A 49 15.92 10.96 -1.78
C GLU A 49 14.99 11.89 -2.59
N THR A 50 13.86 11.38 -3.09
CA THR A 50 12.80 12.14 -3.77
C THR A 50 11.50 12.12 -2.96
N GLU A 51 10.67 13.17 -3.08
CA GLU A 51 9.37 13.27 -2.36
C GLU A 51 8.43 12.07 -2.63
N ARG A 52 8.53 11.47 -3.82
CA ARG A 52 7.96 10.16 -4.17
C ARG A 52 8.96 9.29 -4.91
N THR A 53 8.89 7.97 -4.69
CA THR A 53 9.67 6.99 -5.45
C THR A 53 9.18 6.92 -6.91
N PHE A 54 10.06 6.49 -7.84
CA PHE A 54 9.65 6.24 -9.23
C PHE A 54 8.44 5.29 -9.32
N LEU A 55 8.43 4.24 -8.50
CA LEU A 55 7.34 3.26 -8.46
C LEU A 55 6.02 3.90 -8.04
N GLU A 56 6.01 4.79 -7.04
CA GLU A 56 4.80 5.52 -6.64
C GLU A 56 4.25 6.39 -7.77
N GLN A 57 5.09 7.09 -8.51
CA GLN A 57 4.66 7.90 -9.65
C GLN A 57 4.07 7.05 -10.78
N VAL A 58 4.68 5.90 -11.05
CA VAL A 58 4.18 4.91 -12.01
C VAL A 58 2.84 4.33 -11.57
N LEU A 59 2.71 3.95 -10.30
CA LEU A 59 1.47 3.42 -9.73
C LEU A 59 0.33 4.43 -9.85
N ILE A 60 0.55 5.70 -9.48
CA ILE A 60 -0.47 6.74 -9.60
C ILE A 60 -0.85 6.97 -11.08
N THR A 61 0.15 7.05 -11.96
CA THR A 61 -0.10 7.23 -13.40
C THR A 61 -0.96 6.10 -13.95
N GLN A 62 -0.64 4.86 -13.57
CA GLN A 62 -1.37 3.67 -14.02
C GLN A 62 -2.76 3.59 -13.38
N SER A 63 -2.93 4.01 -12.11
CA SER A 63 -4.26 4.05 -11.48
C SER A 63 -5.16 5.08 -12.12
N VAL A 64 -4.63 6.23 -12.55
CA VAL A 64 -5.37 7.24 -13.33
C VAL A 64 -5.74 6.69 -14.70
N LYS A 65 -4.81 6.10 -15.46
CA LYS A 65 -5.13 5.49 -16.76
C LYS A 65 -6.18 4.38 -16.63
N SER A 66 -6.03 3.54 -15.60
CA SER A 66 -6.95 2.44 -15.29
C SER A 66 -8.37 2.95 -15.02
N SER A 67 -8.54 4.09 -14.33
CA SER A 67 -9.87 4.68 -14.11
C SER A 67 -10.51 5.18 -15.41
N LEU A 68 -9.70 5.59 -16.38
CA LEU A 68 -10.16 6.13 -17.65
C LEU A 68 -10.44 5.07 -18.72
N ASN A 69 -10.07 3.80 -18.51
CA ASN A 69 -10.25 2.72 -19.49
C ASN A 69 -11.71 2.56 -19.99
N HIS A 70 -12.68 2.88 -19.14
CA HIS A 70 -14.11 2.81 -19.48
C HIS A 70 -14.78 4.19 -19.45
N ALA A 71 -13.99 5.27 -19.31
CA ALA A 71 -14.51 6.62 -19.35
C ALA A 71 -14.94 6.97 -20.76
N LYS A 72 -16.12 7.58 -20.89
CA LYS A 72 -16.65 8.07 -22.16
C LYS A 72 -17.02 9.53 -21.99
N ILE A 73 -16.49 10.36 -22.88
CA ILE A 73 -16.79 11.78 -22.89
C ILE A 73 -17.87 11.99 -23.97
N PRO A 74 -19.10 12.38 -23.61
CA PRO A 74 -20.17 12.63 -24.57
C PRO A 74 -19.97 13.99 -25.26
N LEU A 75 -18.85 14.17 -25.94
CA LEU A 75 -18.52 15.33 -26.76
C LEU A 75 -18.28 14.92 -28.22
N PRO A 76 -18.58 15.80 -29.19
CA PRO A 76 -18.32 15.50 -30.58
C PRO A 76 -16.81 15.32 -30.83
N ASP A 77 -16.48 14.48 -31.81
CA ASP A 77 -15.09 14.21 -32.17
C ASP A 77 -14.34 15.49 -32.57
N GLY A 78 -13.10 15.62 -32.12
CA GLY A 78 -12.26 16.79 -32.43
C GLY A 78 -12.65 18.08 -31.70
N ALA A 79 -13.61 18.03 -30.76
CA ALA A 79 -13.98 19.19 -29.94
C ALA A 79 -12.77 19.80 -29.23
N SER A 80 -12.78 21.13 -29.11
CA SER A 80 -11.79 21.84 -28.31
C SER A 80 -12.21 21.89 -26.84
N VAL A 81 -11.32 21.45 -25.96
CA VAL A 81 -11.62 21.25 -24.54
C VAL A 81 -10.57 21.90 -23.66
N GLN A 82 -11.02 22.61 -22.62
CA GLN A 82 -10.18 23.13 -21.55
C GLN A 82 -10.35 22.24 -20.32
N VAL A 83 -9.27 21.70 -19.77
CA VAL A 83 -9.33 20.91 -18.55
C VAL A 83 -9.21 21.82 -17.33
N ARG A 84 -10.10 21.63 -16.36
CA ARG A 84 -10.01 22.26 -15.03
C ARG A 84 -10.07 21.17 -13.96
N THR A 85 -9.33 21.35 -12.89
CA THR A 85 -9.29 20.40 -11.77
C THR A 85 -9.81 21.02 -10.49
N SER A 86 -10.29 20.16 -9.59
CA SER A 86 -10.57 20.47 -8.19
C SER A 86 -10.23 19.25 -7.32
N GLY A 87 -9.65 19.50 -6.16
CA GLY A 87 -9.37 18.44 -5.16
C GLY A 87 -8.03 17.73 -5.32
N LEU A 88 -7.09 18.27 -6.11
CA LEU A 88 -5.70 17.79 -6.16
C LEU A 88 -4.80 18.59 -5.24
N THR A 89 -3.80 17.92 -4.67
CA THR A 89 -2.65 18.56 -4.01
C THR A 89 -1.57 18.90 -5.04
N GLU A 90 -0.59 19.75 -4.67
CA GLU A 90 0.45 20.21 -5.59
C GLU A 90 1.27 19.06 -6.19
N ASP A 91 1.60 18.07 -5.36
CA ASP A 91 2.33 16.85 -5.72
C ASP A 91 1.55 15.91 -6.64
N GLN A 92 0.27 16.17 -6.87
CA GLN A 92 -0.62 15.35 -7.70
C GLN A 92 -1.00 16.02 -9.02
N TYR A 93 -0.45 17.21 -9.32
CA TYR A 93 -0.73 17.90 -10.59
C TYR A 93 -0.26 17.11 -11.83
N PHE A 94 0.69 16.18 -11.71
CA PHE A 94 1.03 15.31 -12.84
C PHE A 94 -0.16 14.45 -13.30
N ALA A 95 -1.11 14.12 -12.40
CA ALA A 95 -2.31 13.36 -12.74
C ALA A 95 -3.20 14.09 -13.77
N ILE A 96 -3.21 15.43 -13.76
CA ILE A 96 -3.94 16.18 -14.78
C ILE A 96 -3.26 16.07 -16.15
N LYS A 97 -1.92 16.03 -16.22
CA LYS A 97 -1.20 15.82 -17.48
C LYS A 97 -1.45 14.43 -18.07
N VAL A 98 -1.60 13.43 -17.21
CA VAL A 98 -2.03 12.08 -17.65
C VAL A 98 -3.43 12.11 -18.25
N PHE A 99 -4.36 12.84 -17.62
CA PHE A 99 -5.73 13.00 -18.13
C PHE A 99 -5.78 13.79 -19.45
N GLU A 100 -5.03 14.89 -19.56
CA GLU A 100 -4.91 15.68 -20.80
C GLU A 100 -4.33 14.84 -21.95
N ALA A 101 -3.29 14.05 -21.67
CA ALA A 101 -2.72 13.13 -22.65
C ALA A 101 -3.73 12.07 -23.10
N TRP A 102 -4.52 11.52 -22.17
CA TRP A 102 -5.59 10.58 -22.50
C TRP A 102 -6.66 11.23 -23.39
N LEU A 103 -7.09 12.47 -23.11
CA LEU A 103 -8.02 13.21 -23.98
C LEU A 103 -7.46 13.42 -25.39
N GLY A 104 -6.17 13.76 -25.50
CA GLY A 104 -5.49 13.87 -26.79
C GLY A 104 -5.50 12.55 -27.57
N GLN A 105 -5.29 11.42 -26.88
CA GLN A 105 -5.40 10.08 -27.48
C GLN A 105 -6.82 9.72 -27.93
N GLN A 106 -7.85 10.31 -27.31
CA GLN A 106 -9.25 10.19 -27.76
C GLN A 106 -9.58 11.14 -28.94
N GLY A 107 -8.63 11.96 -29.41
CA GLY A 107 -8.83 12.87 -30.55
C GLY A 107 -9.34 14.27 -30.18
N TYR A 108 -9.41 14.62 -28.89
CA TYR A 108 -9.80 15.97 -28.46
C TYR A 108 -8.63 16.96 -28.55
N LYS A 109 -8.95 18.23 -28.83
CA LYS A 109 -7.96 19.32 -28.82
C LYS A 109 -7.93 19.97 -27.44
N VAL A 110 -6.96 19.59 -26.62
CA VAL A 110 -6.76 20.18 -25.30
C VAL A 110 -6.12 21.56 -25.46
N ILE A 111 -6.87 22.62 -25.15
CA ILE A 111 -6.41 24.01 -25.25
C ILE A 111 -6.73 24.78 -23.97
N GLU A 112 -5.82 25.66 -23.55
CA GLU A 112 -5.99 26.42 -22.31
C GLU A 112 -7.05 27.52 -22.47
N ASP A 113 -7.05 28.21 -23.61
CA ASP A 113 -7.96 29.32 -23.91
C ASP A 113 -8.79 29.08 -25.16
N ASN A 114 -9.94 29.74 -25.24
CA ASN A 114 -10.89 29.65 -26.38
C ASN A 114 -11.40 28.23 -26.72
N ALA A 115 -11.45 27.32 -25.74
CA ALA A 115 -12.14 26.03 -25.88
C ALA A 115 -13.66 26.15 -26.00
N ASP A 116 -14.28 25.26 -26.76
CA ASP A 116 -15.75 25.15 -26.87
C ASP A 116 -16.36 24.63 -25.56
N TYR A 117 -15.65 23.70 -24.92
CA TYR A 117 -16.08 23.04 -23.69
C TYR A 117 -15.02 23.12 -22.58
N VAL A 118 -15.49 23.17 -21.35
CA VAL A 118 -14.68 23.01 -20.14
C VAL A 118 -14.97 21.64 -19.55
N ILE A 119 -13.94 20.79 -19.49
CA ILE A 119 -13.98 19.51 -18.79
C ILE A 119 -13.45 19.77 -17.38
N ARG A 120 -14.35 19.73 -16.40
CA ARG A 120 -13.99 19.80 -14.98
C ARG A 120 -13.85 18.39 -14.42
N VAL A 121 -12.63 18.05 -14.03
CA VAL A 121 -12.29 16.81 -13.34
C VAL A 121 -12.35 17.05 -11.83
N VAL A 122 -13.20 16.29 -11.15
CA VAL A 122 -13.32 16.31 -9.70
C VAL A 122 -12.62 15.08 -9.15
N TRP A 123 -11.51 15.29 -8.47
CA TRP A 123 -10.76 14.21 -7.83
C TRP A 123 -11.38 13.93 -6.47
N HIS A 124 -11.99 12.75 -6.32
CA HIS A 124 -12.56 12.31 -5.06
C HIS A 124 -11.50 11.72 -4.13
N GLY A 125 -10.47 11.12 -4.73
CA GLY A 125 -9.35 10.57 -3.98
C GLY A 125 -8.26 10.08 -4.93
N ILE A 126 -7.02 10.34 -4.54
CA ILE A 126 -5.82 9.86 -5.21
C ILE A 126 -4.78 9.65 -4.11
N GLY A 127 -4.19 8.46 -4.08
CA GLY A 127 -3.26 8.11 -3.03
C GLY A 127 -2.54 6.80 -3.30
N THR A 128 -1.43 6.64 -2.59
CA THR A 128 -0.63 5.43 -2.57
C THR A 128 -0.72 4.76 -1.20
N GLY A 129 -0.72 3.44 -1.20
CA GLY A 129 -0.56 2.59 -0.03
C GLY A 129 0.76 1.85 -0.10
N HIS A 130 1.41 1.68 1.05
CA HIS A 130 2.60 0.86 1.19
C HIS A 130 2.41 -0.04 2.40
N ASN A 131 2.61 -1.34 2.20
CA ASN A 131 2.52 -2.34 3.25
C ASN A 131 3.72 -3.29 3.13
N GLU A 132 4.43 -3.48 4.24
CA GLU A 132 5.56 -4.39 4.32
C GLU A 132 5.34 -5.36 5.48
N PHE A 133 5.55 -6.64 5.21
CA PHE A 133 5.65 -7.69 6.20
C PHE A 133 6.99 -8.38 6.07
N PHE A 134 7.72 -8.48 7.18
CA PHE A 134 9.02 -9.12 7.22
C PHE A 134 9.11 -10.12 8.37
N PHE A 135 9.55 -11.34 8.07
CA PHE A 135 9.86 -12.37 9.03
C PHE A 135 11.22 -12.99 8.71
N GLY A 136 12.21 -12.72 9.54
CA GLY A 136 13.59 -13.15 9.32
C GLY A 136 14.58 -12.43 10.21
N PHE A 137 15.85 -12.55 9.85
CA PHE A 137 16.92 -11.81 10.50
C PHE A 137 17.15 -10.49 9.73
N PRO A 138 16.94 -9.33 10.38
CA PRO A 138 17.23 -8.05 9.75
C PRO A 138 18.73 -7.90 9.48
N PRO A 139 19.12 -6.98 8.57
CA PRO A 139 20.54 -6.72 8.32
C PRO A 139 21.21 -6.17 9.59
N ILE A 140 22.34 -6.77 9.97
CA ILE A 140 23.19 -6.29 11.07
C ILE A 140 24.30 -5.44 10.46
N ASN A 141 24.25 -4.13 10.70
CA ASN A 141 25.31 -3.20 10.32
C ASN A 141 26.23 -2.99 11.53
N SER A 142 27.45 -3.54 11.48
CA SER A 142 28.47 -3.31 12.51
C SER A 142 29.43 -2.21 12.05
N THR A 143 29.61 -1.16 12.85
CA THR A 143 30.65 -0.14 12.61
C THR A 143 32.06 -0.68 12.88
N LEU A 144 32.19 -1.76 13.69
CA LEU A 144 33.47 -2.32 14.10
C LEU A 144 34.05 -3.37 13.12
N ILE A 145 33.20 -4.03 12.33
CA ILE A 145 33.64 -5.08 11.42
C ILE A 145 33.13 -4.75 10.01
N PRO A 146 34.00 -4.69 8.98
CA PRO A 146 33.65 -4.20 7.64
C PRO A 146 32.91 -5.26 6.80
N PHE A 147 31.98 -6.00 7.40
CA PHE A 147 31.02 -6.81 6.65
C PHE A 147 29.61 -6.48 7.11
N SER A 148 28.72 -6.22 6.16
CA SER A 148 27.28 -6.22 6.37
C SER A 148 26.76 -7.64 6.12
N THR A 149 26.02 -8.20 7.07
CA THR A 149 25.27 -9.43 6.80
C THR A 149 24.00 -9.04 6.05
N PRO A 150 23.72 -9.64 4.87
CA PRO A 150 22.48 -9.35 4.16
C PRO A 150 21.27 -9.73 5.01
N GLU A 151 20.14 -9.11 4.71
CA GLU A 151 18.85 -9.50 5.27
C GLU A 151 18.56 -10.98 4.94
N LEU A 152 18.24 -11.78 5.94
CA LEU A 152 17.92 -13.21 5.79
C LEU A 152 16.44 -13.42 6.10
N SER A 153 15.60 -13.30 5.07
CA SER A 153 14.13 -13.44 5.16
C SER A 153 13.69 -14.91 5.06
N PHE A 154 12.96 -15.43 6.04
CA PHE A 154 12.16 -16.63 5.83
C PHE A 154 10.93 -16.32 4.97
N TYR A 155 10.33 -15.15 5.22
CA TYR A 155 9.26 -14.59 4.40
C TYR A 155 9.32 -13.06 4.43
N LYS A 156 9.19 -12.44 3.26
CA LYS A 156 9.03 -10.99 3.09
C LYS A 156 7.92 -10.74 2.08
N ALA A 157 7.04 -9.80 2.37
CA ALA A 157 6.03 -9.32 1.43
C ALA A 157 6.05 -7.81 1.43
N VAL A 158 6.35 -7.21 0.29
CA VAL A 158 6.29 -5.77 0.06
C VAL A 158 5.20 -5.52 -0.97
N GLU A 159 4.17 -4.78 -0.56
CA GLU A 159 3.03 -4.45 -1.40
C GLU A 159 2.89 -2.93 -1.47
N GLN A 160 2.80 -2.40 -2.69
CA GLN A 160 2.50 -1.01 -2.97
C GLN A 160 1.29 -0.94 -3.87
N ASP A 161 0.32 -0.08 -3.56
CA ASP A 161 -0.83 0.16 -4.42
C ASP A 161 -1.11 1.65 -4.60
N ALA A 162 -1.79 2.00 -5.68
CA ALA A 162 -2.36 3.32 -5.89
C ALA A 162 -3.82 3.19 -6.27
N ARG A 163 -4.63 4.11 -5.75
CA ARG A 163 -6.06 4.18 -6.04
C ARG A 163 -6.41 5.59 -6.47
N THR A 164 -7.25 5.67 -7.49
CA THR A 164 -7.75 6.92 -8.02
C THR A 164 -9.25 6.81 -8.19
N ARG A 165 -9.99 7.79 -7.67
CA ARG A 165 -11.42 7.97 -7.92
C ARG A 165 -11.66 9.40 -8.40
N LEU A 166 -12.29 9.53 -9.56
CA LEU A 166 -12.58 10.84 -10.18
C LEU A 166 -13.95 10.83 -10.84
N SER A 167 -14.57 11.99 -10.97
CA SER A 167 -15.72 12.20 -11.84
C SER A 167 -15.44 13.34 -12.81
N ILE A 168 -16.17 13.34 -13.92
CA ILE A 168 -15.96 14.29 -15.01
C ILE A 168 -17.26 15.03 -15.22
N SER A 169 -17.18 16.36 -15.27
CA SER A 169 -18.29 17.24 -15.59
C SER A 169 -17.95 18.09 -16.79
N ILE A 170 -18.92 18.29 -17.66
CA ILE A 170 -18.76 18.97 -18.94
C ILE A 170 -19.63 20.22 -18.90
N ILE A 171 -19.00 21.35 -19.20
CA ILE A 171 -19.63 22.66 -19.17
C ILE A 171 -19.35 23.34 -20.51
N LYS A 172 -20.35 23.95 -21.13
CA LYS A 172 -20.17 24.76 -22.33
C LYS A 172 -19.50 26.08 -21.95
N LYS A 173 -18.44 26.49 -22.66
CA LYS A 173 -17.65 27.68 -22.24
C LYS A 173 -18.39 28.99 -22.49
N GLU A 174 -19.20 29.06 -23.55
CA GLU A 174 -19.88 30.27 -24.01
C GLU A 174 -20.81 30.89 -22.95
N ASP A 175 -21.64 30.08 -22.30
CA ASP A 175 -22.66 30.48 -21.34
C ASP A 175 -22.47 29.87 -19.94
N GLY A 176 -21.47 29.01 -19.77
CA GLY A 176 -21.25 28.27 -18.53
C GLY A 176 -22.30 27.19 -18.27
N GLN A 177 -23.08 26.80 -19.28
CA GLN A 177 -24.14 25.82 -19.13
C GLN A 177 -23.56 24.43 -18.84
N PHE A 178 -24.04 23.80 -17.77
CA PHE A 178 -23.74 22.40 -17.50
C PHE A 178 -24.38 21.50 -18.57
N VAL A 179 -23.56 20.70 -19.23
CA VAL A 179 -24.00 19.78 -20.29
C VAL A 179 -24.30 18.41 -19.72
N SER A 180 -23.33 17.81 -19.03
CA SER A 180 -23.46 16.48 -18.44
C SER A 180 -22.37 16.20 -17.40
N ALA A 181 -22.56 15.15 -16.62
CA ALA A 181 -21.54 14.59 -15.75
C ALA A 181 -21.52 13.07 -15.85
N THR A 182 -20.35 12.50 -15.63
CA THR A 182 -20.16 11.06 -15.55
C THR A 182 -20.35 10.57 -14.12
N PRO A 183 -20.67 9.28 -13.92
CA PRO A 183 -20.43 8.63 -12.64
C PRO A 183 -18.95 8.74 -12.23
N ALA A 184 -18.66 8.44 -10.97
CA ALA A 184 -17.29 8.32 -10.51
C ALA A 184 -16.63 7.08 -11.13
N TYR A 185 -15.48 7.28 -11.74
CA TYR A 185 -14.60 6.24 -12.24
C TYR A 185 -13.54 5.91 -11.20
N GLU A 186 -13.22 4.63 -11.08
CA GLU A 186 -12.20 4.12 -10.17
C GLU A 186 -11.13 3.36 -10.93
N GLY A 187 -9.88 3.57 -10.53
CA GLY A 187 -8.73 2.85 -11.05
C GLY A 187 -7.79 2.44 -9.94
N LYS A 188 -7.15 1.30 -10.15
CA LYS A 188 -6.18 0.72 -9.22
C LYS A 188 -4.93 0.28 -9.97
N ALA A 189 -3.78 0.56 -9.38
CA ALA A 189 -2.51 -0.04 -9.76
C ALA A 189 -1.86 -0.67 -8.51
N TYR A 190 -1.13 -1.76 -8.68
CA TYR A 190 -0.39 -2.39 -7.59
C TYR A 190 0.88 -3.07 -8.08
N TYR A 191 1.86 -3.13 -7.19
CA TYR A 191 3.12 -3.84 -7.34
C TYR A 191 3.42 -4.58 -6.04
N ALA A 192 3.56 -5.90 -6.11
CA ALA A 192 3.76 -6.75 -4.96
C ALA A 192 4.92 -7.70 -5.21
N VAL A 193 5.83 -7.79 -4.24
CA VAL A 193 6.99 -8.68 -4.27
C VAL A 193 6.98 -9.54 -3.01
N LYS A 194 7.03 -10.86 -3.19
CA LYS A 194 7.03 -11.83 -2.10
C LYS A 194 8.29 -12.67 -2.17
N THR A 195 9.13 -12.61 -1.14
CA THR A 195 10.33 -13.41 -1.02
C THR A 195 10.12 -14.51 0.01
N PHE A 196 10.38 -15.74 -0.37
CA PHE A 196 10.38 -16.92 0.49
C PHE A 196 11.81 -17.45 0.64
N LEU A 197 12.13 -17.97 1.82
CA LEU A 197 13.36 -18.73 2.11
C LEU A 197 14.63 -18.16 1.44
N PHE A 198 15.08 -17.02 1.96
CA PHE A 198 16.38 -16.37 1.66
C PHE A 198 16.64 -16.00 0.19
N GLY A 199 15.71 -16.21 -0.74
CA GLY A 199 15.94 -15.81 -2.15
C GLY A 199 14.88 -16.17 -3.19
N PHE A 200 13.83 -16.94 -2.86
CA PHE A 200 12.78 -17.26 -3.82
C PHE A 200 11.77 -16.11 -3.92
N THR A 201 11.93 -15.27 -4.94
CA THR A 201 11.11 -14.06 -5.11
C THR A 201 10.05 -14.27 -6.18
N PHE A 202 8.82 -13.86 -5.87
CA PHE A 202 7.67 -13.84 -6.76
C PHE A 202 7.14 -12.42 -6.88
N GLU A 203 7.01 -11.94 -8.11
CA GLU A 203 6.41 -10.65 -8.42
C GLU A 203 4.95 -10.82 -8.86
N SER A 204 4.08 -9.92 -8.41
CA SER A 204 2.69 -9.81 -8.83
C SER A 204 2.34 -8.34 -9.02
N THR A 205 1.90 -7.98 -10.22
CA THR A 205 1.61 -6.59 -10.57
C THR A 205 0.57 -6.49 -11.68
N ASN A 206 -0.15 -5.37 -11.74
CA ASN A 206 -0.94 -4.96 -12.90
C ASN A 206 -0.37 -3.71 -13.60
N LEU A 207 0.89 -3.39 -13.33
CA LEU A 207 1.62 -2.37 -14.06
C LEU A 207 1.83 -2.83 -15.50
N ALA A 208 1.84 -1.88 -16.43
CA ALA A 208 2.19 -2.17 -17.81
C ALA A 208 3.62 -2.70 -17.87
N PRO A 209 3.91 -3.72 -18.68
CA PRO A 209 5.28 -4.22 -18.84
C PRO A 209 6.17 -3.09 -19.40
N PRO A 210 7.47 -3.11 -19.08
CA PRO A 210 8.40 -2.16 -19.68
C PRO A 210 8.39 -2.31 -21.21
N PRO A 211 8.68 -1.24 -21.96
CA PRO A 211 8.86 -1.33 -23.40
C PRO A 211 9.93 -2.38 -23.75
N PRO A 212 9.78 -3.13 -24.85
CA PRO A 212 10.83 -4.00 -25.33
C PRO A 212 12.09 -3.18 -25.65
N GLU A 213 13.26 -3.69 -25.26
CA GLU A 213 14.58 -3.13 -25.59
C GLU A 213 14.93 -3.26 -27.08
#